data_AF-A0A9E0C220-F1
#
_entry.id   AF-A0A9E0C220-F1
#
_cell.length_a   1.000
_cell.length_b   1.000
_cell.length_c   1.000
_cell.angle_alpha   90.00
_cell.angle_beta   90.00
_cell.angle_gamma   90.00
#
_symmetry.space_group_name_H-M   'P 1'
#
loop_
_entity.id
_entity.type
_entity.pdbx_description
1 polymer ?
#
loop_
_entity_poly.entity_id
_entity_poly.type
_entity_poly.pdbx_seq_one_letter_code
_entity_poly.pdbx_strand_id
1 'polypeptide(L)'
;MEEIYRLIIEFKTTHPLRFCTAIFIATSLILFVIWRLSKNKRKAKIEHLGTQMTTSTVVEEKETVKPKLDAKKENQKFETPQTKVYTDTSDKVNLEVNEPKPIYAKPTETKQVKLIPKVETVEVKPKAKTKSEEQLPKAKVETTKSKNEVDFVNYDITKVPTTNSYPVFRFPKKGTVVRSYRLGNTKRRGFKEESFQNSIEQYFGNDFTVLGNARLNTGMETRPFEPDIAIIDKSNSNLRIDIEIDEPYAGITRQPTHCKGEDVNRDIYFVDRGWIVIRFSEYQVHLQENDCLKFIAEVIKSAIPNYEIPNQLVNQSAIQVEKLWDIVQAQKWEKTKYREQYLNHTFKSIEEQTETIERDFDEQELKEEKLVKPTLIGEVDNKISIAFNRENAHSRDSRIKFYPEPHIYTIDNTPAPSASTIIAKFFPEFDSYGKASNLSAINPLFGLPVEEIVEIWDSRGKEAANQGTHLHEQIERFYLGQQYVNTPEFHLFEQFCNDHPNLKPHRTEWRVFDEEHHIAGTIDLITKNGAGYELYDWKRSKKIIDVFSGNPIVTDTWGNVGVGQLSTIQDTSYNRYCLQQSLYKYILEKNYGLTVSKMFLIVLYPDYDRYYKVEVPYMKDKAEYILKTL
;
A
#
# COMPACT_ATOMS: atom_id res chain seq x y z
N MET A 1 7.32 26.35 61.84
CA MET A 1 6.57 25.84 60.67
C MET A 1 5.07 26.12 60.79
N GLU A 2 4.42 25.78 61.90
CA GLU A 2 2.99 26.08 62.11
C GLU A 2 2.64 27.58 62.16
N GLU A 3 3.47 28.43 62.79
CA GLU A 3 3.21 29.88 62.81
C GLU A 3 3.32 30.53 61.43
N ILE A 4 4.30 30.10 60.63
CA ILE A 4 4.46 30.55 59.24
C ILE A 4 3.26 30.11 58.40
N TYR A 5 2.78 28.87 58.60
CA TYR A 5 1.60 28.36 57.91
C TYR A 5 0.34 29.15 58.27
N ARG A 6 0.15 29.49 59.55
CA ARG A 6 -0.98 30.34 59.99
C ARG A 6 -0.91 31.74 59.38
N LEU A 7 0.26 32.37 59.39
CA LEU A 7 0.48 33.69 58.76
C LEU A 7 0.21 33.67 57.25
N ILE A 8 0.59 32.60 56.55
CA ILE A 8 0.30 32.43 55.11
C ILE A 8 -1.19 32.26 54.86
N ILE A 9 -1.89 31.47 55.68
CA ILE A 9 -3.33 31.30 55.55
C ILE A 9 -4.05 32.62 55.83
N GLU A 10 -3.70 33.33 56.91
CA GLU A 10 -4.28 34.61 57.28
C GLU A 10 -4.06 35.67 56.20
N PHE A 11 -2.85 35.75 55.63
CA PHE A 11 -2.53 36.65 54.53
C PHE A 11 -3.28 36.29 53.24
N LYS A 12 -3.46 34.99 52.95
CA LYS A 12 -4.25 34.53 51.81
C LYS A 12 -5.74 34.90 51.96
N THR A 13 -6.30 34.83 53.16
CA THR A 13 -7.71 35.20 53.39
C THR A 13 -7.93 36.71 53.37
N THR A 14 -7.02 37.52 53.91
CA THR A 14 -7.16 38.99 53.91
C THR A 14 -6.75 39.65 52.58
N HIS A 15 -5.81 39.08 51.83
CA HIS A 15 -5.29 39.65 50.60
C HIS A 15 -5.19 38.64 49.44
N PRO A 16 -6.31 38.01 49.04
CA PRO A 16 -6.32 36.88 48.09
C PRO A 16 -5.76 37.27 46.72
N LEU A 17 -6.05 38.48 46.25
CA LEU A 17 -5.57 38.95 44.94
C LEU A 17 -4.05 39.11 44.93
N ARG A 18 -3.46 39.74 45.96
CA ARG A 18 -2.00 39.93 46.09
C ARG A 18 -1.28 38.60 46.27
N PHE A 19 -1.87 37.67 47.01
CA PHE A 19 -1.33 36.32 47.20
C PHE A 19 -1.28 35.55 45.87
N CYS A 20 -2.37 35.55 45.09
CA CYS A 20 -2.40 34.90 43.78
C CYS A 20 -1.45 35.57 42.78
N THR A 21 -1.34 36.91 42.78
CA THR A 21 -0.38 37.63 41.94
C THR A 21 1.06 37.29 42.30
N ALA A 22 1.39 37.19 43.60
CA ALA A 22 2.74 36.82 44.05
C ALA A 22 3.12 35.38 43.62
N ILE A 23 2.18 34.43 43.72
CA ILE A 23 2.38 33.06 43.23
C ILE A 23 2.62 33.07 41.72
N PHE A 24 1.81 33.80 40.96
CA PHE A 24 1.93 33.87 39.51
C PHE A 24 3.27 34.48 39.05
N ILE A 25 3.74 35.52 39.75
CA ILE A 25 5.05 36.13 39.50
C ILE A 25 6.19 35.15 39.83
N ALA A 26 6.09 34.45 40.97
CA ALA A 26 7.09 33.47 41.40
C ALA A 26 7.18 32.27 40.44
N THR A 27 6.05 31.72 40.00
CA THR A 27 6.02 30.61 39.04
C THR A 27 6.53 31.03 37.67
N SER A 28 6.20 32.26 37.22
CA SER A 28 6.71 32.82 35.96
C SER A 28 8.22 33.05 36.00
N LEU A 29 8.77 33.51 37.12
CA LEU A 29 10.23 33.66 37.32
C LEU A 29 10.94 32.30 37.32
N ILE A 30 10.37 31.28 37.98
CA ILE A 30 10.93 29.93 37.99
C ILE A 30 10.93 29.34 36.57
N LEU A 31 9.83 29.48 35.82
CA LEU A 31 9.75 29.02 34.43
C LEU A 31 10.75 29.76 33.53
N PHE A 32 10.93 31.07 33.73
CA PHE A 32 11.92 31.86 33.00
C PHE A 32 13.36 31.42 33.31
N VAL A 33 13.68 31.10 34.56
CA VAL A 33 15.00 30.57 34.96
C VAL A 33 15.24 29.19 34.37
N ILE A 34 14.26 28.28 34.43
CA ILE A 34 14.35 26.94 33.82
C ILE A 34 14.54 27.06 32.30
N TRP A 35 13.79 27.94 31.64
CA TRP A 35 13.93 28.22 30.21
C TRP A 35 15.31 28.77 29.85
N ARG A 36 15.84 29.71 30.65
CA ARG A 36 17.17 30.30 30.44
C ARG A 36 18.30 29.27 30.63
N LEU A 37 18.19 28.40 31.64
CA LEU A 37 19.15 27.31 31.86
C LEU A 37 19.11 26.26 30.74
N SER A 38 17.92 25.94 30.23
CA SER A 38 17.74 25.07 29.06
C SER A 38 18.36 25.66 27.79
N LYS A 39 18.17 26.97 27.56
CA LYS A 39 18.75 27.68 26.41
C LYS A 39 20.28 27.71 26.46
N ASN A 40 20.88 27.89 27.64
CA ASN A 40 22.34 27.86 27.81
C ASN A 40 22.94 26.46 27.61
N LYS A 41 22.28 25.39 28.08
CA LYS A 41 22.69 24.00 27.77
C LYS A 41 22.61 23.69 26.27
N ARG A 42 21.61 24.22 25.56
CA ARG A 42 21.48 24.04 24.10
C ARG A 42 22.53 24.81 23.31
N LYS A 43 22.88 26.03 23.74
CA LYS A 43 23.92 26.84 23.08
C LYS A 43 25.31 26.18 23.18
N ALA A 44 25.65 25.62 24.34
CA ALA A 44 26.89 24.87 24.54
C ALA A 44 26.95 23.57 23.70
N LYS A 45 25.81 22.90 23.46
CA LYS A 45 25.72 21.70 22.63
C LYS A 45 25.86 22.01 21.12
N ILE A 46 25.38 23.18 20.68
CA ILE A 46 25.49 23.63 19.29
C ILE A 46 26.91 24.13 18.98
N GLU A 47 27.55 24.84 19.91
CA GLU A 47 28.97 25.24 19.75
C GLU A 47 29.90 24.02 19.67
N HIS A 48 29.66 22.97 20.46
CA HIS A 48 30.45 21.74 20.43
C HIS A 48 30.24 20.90 19.16
N LEU A 49 29.07 21.01 18.48
CA LEU A 49 28.85 20.40 17.17
C LEU A 49 29.52 21.19 16.03
N GLY A 50 29.57 22.53 16.14
CA GLY A 50 30.19 23.40 15.14
C GLY A 50 31.72 23.29 15.08
N THR A 51 32.38 22.98 16.20
CA THR A 51 33.86 22.84 16.23
C THR A 51 34.35 21.50 15.66
N GLN A 52 33.51 20.46 15.62
CA GLN A 52 33.88 19.15 15.04
C GLN A 52 33.78 19.12 13.50
N MET A 53 33.09 20.07 12.87
CA MET A 53 32.92 20.11 11.40
C MET A 53 33.93 20.99 10.65
N THR A 54 34.89 21.64 11.34
CA THR A 54 35.80 22.62 10.71
C THR A 54 37.30 22.29 10.75
N THR A 55 37.69 21.06 11.07
CA THR A 55 39.10 20.63 10.94
C THR A 55 39.24 19.29 10.23
N SER A 56 39.27 19.34 8.90
CA SER A 56 39.82 18.26 8.05
C SER A 56 40.24 18.86 6.71
N THR A 57 41.38 19.56 6.69
CA THR A 57 42.11 19.88 5.46
C THR A 57 43.42 19.11 5.47
N VAL A 58 43.61 18.34 4.40
CA VAL A 58 44.75 17.50 4.09
C VAL A 58 45.99 18.36 3.84
N VAL A 59 47.11 18.02 4.50
CA VAL A 59 48.47 18.39 4.05
C VAL A 59 49.34 17.14 4.17
N GLU A 60 49.84 16.66 3.02
CA GLU A 60 50.92 15.68 2.92
C GLU A 60 52.26 16.35 3.24
N GLU A 61 53.08 15.70 4.07
CA GLU A 61 54.53 15.78 3.92
C GLU A 61 55.22 14.51 4.47
N LYS A 62 56.25 14.08 3.74
CA LYS A 62 57.06 12.87 3.93
C LYS A 62 58.05 13.06 5.08
N GLU A 63 58.28 12.03 5.90
CA GLU A 63 59.57 11.30 5.97
C GLU A 63 59.63 10.22 7.08
N THR A 64 60.25 9.12 6.67
CA THR A 64 60.94 8.00 7.36
C THR A 64 61.04 7.93 8.91
N VAL A 65 60.76 6.73 9.47
CA VAL A 65 61.73 5.75 10.04
C VAL A 65 61.00 4.63 10.83
N LYS A 66 61.38 3.37 10.59
CA LYS A 66 61.02 2.10 11.30
C LYS A 66 61.79 2.01 12.66
N PRO A 67 61.37 1.23 13.71
CA PRO A 67 61.04 -0.20 13.57
C PRO A 67 60.00 -0.86 14.52
N LYS A 68 59.44 -1.96 13.98
CA LYS A 68 59.02 -3.26 14.57
C LYS A 68 58.65 -3.35 16.06
N LEU A 69 57.44 -3.87 16.33
CA LEU A 69 57.25 -5.13 17.07
C LEU A 69 55.85 -5.73 16.84
N ASP A 70 55.83 -7.05 16.68
CA ASP A 70 54.74 -7.91 16.26
C ASP A 70 53.59 -8.06 17.28
N ALA A 71 52.34 -8.08 16.79
CA ALA A 71 51.28 -8.95 17.31
C ALA A 71 50.09 -9.01 16.32
N LYS A 72 49.90 -10.17 15.69
CA LYS A 72 48.73 -10.50 14.86
C LYS A 72 47.46 -10.58 15.73
N LYS A 73 46.45 -9.78 15.39
CA LYS A 73 45.02 -10.11 15.55
C LYS A 73 44.29 -9.59 14.31
N GLU A 74 43.80 -10.51 13.49
CA GLU A 74 42.89 -10.23 12.38
C GLU A 74 41.58 -9.66 12.95
N ASN A 75 41.28 -8.41 12.60
CA ASN A 75 39.93 -7.86 12.67
C ASN A 75 39.42 -7.77 11.23
N GLN A 76 38.53 -8.70 10.86
CA GLN A 76 37.66 -8.51 9.71
C GLN A 76 36.77 -7.29 9.97
N LYS A 77 36.95 -6.24 9.16
CA LYS A 77 35.95 -5.18 9.02
C LYS A 77 34.70 -5.81 8.41
N PHE A 78 33.63 -5.90 9.18
CA PHE A 78 32.29 -6.03 8.60
C PHE A 78 31.93 -4.69 7.97
N GLU A 79 31.82 -4.69 6.65
CA GLU A 79 31.22 -3.61 5.88
C GLU A 79 29.75 -3.48 6.28
N THR A 80 29.35 -2.27 6.64
CA THR A 80 27.95 -1.85 6.76
C THR A 80 27.21 -2.11 5.44
N PRO A 81 26.00 -2.72 5.44
CA PRO A 81 25.21 -2.87 4.23
C PRO A 81 24.74 -1.49 3.74
N GLN A 82 25.31 -1.04 2.64
CA GLN A 82 24.75 0.06 1.86
C GLN A 82 23.53 -0.46 1.11
N THR A 83 22.35 0.05 1.44
CA THR A 83 21.13 -0.15 0.67
C THR A 83 21.36 0.44 -0.73
N LYS A 84 21.47 -0.43 -1.73
CA LYS A 84 21.33 -0.02 -3.13
C LYS A 84 19.86 0.34 -3.35
N VAL A 85 19.57 1.63 -3.31
CA VAL A 85 18.45 2.20 -4.06
C VAL A 85 18.58 1.67 -5.49
N TYR A 86 17.52 1.12 -6.05
CA TYR A 86 17.44 0.89 -7.49
C TYR A 86 17.72 2.23 -8.16
N THR A 87 18.95 2.43 -8.62
CA THR A 87 19.27 3.48 -9.58
C THR A 87 18.63 3.03 -10.87
N ASP A 88 17.44 3.56 -11.10
CA ASP A 88 16.82 3.65 -12.40
C ASP A 88 17.85 4.27 -13.34
N THR A 89 18.49 3.45 -14.18
CA THR A 89 19.30 3.97 -15.29
C THR A 89 18.34 4.46 -16.37
N SER A 90 17.65 5.56 -16.06
CA SER A 90 17.21 6.50 -17.07
C SER A 90 18.18 7.66 -17.03
N ASP A 91 18.84 7.92 -18.15
CA ASP A 91 19.46 9.21 -18.37
C ASP A 91 18.42 10.28 -18.02
N LYS A 92 18.82 11.28 -17.22
CA LYS A 92 17.97 12.43 -16.88
C LYS A 92 17.59 13.17 -18.15
N VAL A 93 16.54 12.73 -18.83
CA VAL A 93 15.84 13.52 -19.83
C VAL A 93 14.82 14.34 -19.04
N ASN A 94 15.13 15.62 -18.84
CA ASN A 94 14.17 16.61 -18.38
C ASN A 94 13.06 16.73 -19.44
N LEU A 95 12.00 15.93 -19.31
CA LEU A 95 10.74 16.19 -19.99
C LEU A 95 9.96 17.18 -19.13
N GLU A 96 9.74 18.38 -19.65
CA GLU A 96 8.80 19.35 -19.05
C GLU A 96 7.39 18.76 -19.08
N VAL A 97 6.94 18.25 -17.94
CA VAL A 97 5.55 17.80 -17.75
C VAL A 97 4.73 19.03 -17.35
N ASN A 98 3.89 19.51 -18.26
CA ASN A 98 2.98 20.63 -17.99
C ASN A 98 1.91 20.21 -16.97
N GLU A 99 1.87 20.90 -15.83
CA GLU A 99 0.82 20.71 -14.84
C GLU A 99 -0.50 21.35 -15.30
N PRO A 100 -1.65 20.67 -15.15
CA PRO A 100 -2.93 21.37 -15.23
C PRO A 100 -3.03 22.36 -14.08
N LYS A 101 -3.19 23.65 -14.42
CA LYS A 101 -3.32 24.75 -13.44
C LYS A 101 -4.48 24.46 -12.47
N PRO A 102 -4.25 24.44 -11.15
CA PRO A 102 -5.33 24.28 -10.19
C PRO A 102 -6.20 25.54 -10.17
N ILE A 103 -7.48 25.41 -10.54
CA ILE A 103 -8.48 26.47 -10.35
C ILE A 103 -8.88 26.45 -8.88
N TYR A 104 -8.11 27.11 -8.02
CA TYR A 104 -8.54 27.44 -6.66
C TYR A 104 -9.41 28.71 -6.68
N ALA A 105 -10.73 28.53 -6.78
CA ALA A 105 -11.67 29.58 -6.42
C ALA A 105 -11.98 29.46 -4.92
N LYS A 106 -11.75 30.53 -4.14
CA LYS A 106 -12.17 30.62 -2.73
C LYS A 106 -13.69 30.46 -2.62
N PRO A 107 -14.23 29.68 -1.67
CA PRO A 107 -15.67 29.56 -1.48
C PRO A 107 -16.26 30.88 -0.97
N THR A 108 -17.20 31.45 -1.72
CA THR A 108 -18.09 32.52 -1.25
C THR A 108 -19.30 31.89 -0.56
N GLU A 109 -19.52 32.20 0.71
CA GLU A 109 -20.71 31.76 1.46
C GLU A 109 -21.99 32.32 0.82
N THR A 110 -22.82 31.44 0.24
CA THR A 110 -24.24 31.75 0.00
C THR A 110 -25.11 30.84 0.86
N LYS A 111 -25.82 31.47 1.80
CA LYS A 111 -26.92 30.84 2.58
C LYS A 111 -27.99 30.33 1.63
N GLN A 112 -28.17 29.02 1.54
CA GLN A 112 -29.32 28.43 0.85
C GLN A 112 -30.47 28.16 1.83
N VAL A 113 -31.60 28.77 1.53
CA VAL A 113 -32.91 28.58 2.17
C VAL A 113 -33.51 27.26 1.67
N LYS A 114 -33.99 26.42 2.59
CA LYS A 114 -34.70 25.16 2.30
C LYS A 114 -36.00 25.43 1.54
N LEU A 115 -36.13 24.87 0.34
CA LEU A 115 -37.40 24.66 -0.35
C LEU A 115 -37.69 23.16 -0.41
N ILE A 116 -38.85 22.77 0.11
CA ILE A 116 -39.38 21.41 0.13
C ILE A 116 -40.15 21.19 -1.19
N PRO A 117 -39.79 20.23 -2.04
CA PRO A 117 -40.63 19.87 -3.18
C PRO A 117 -41.77 18.93 -2.76
N LYS A 118 -42.94 19.25 -3.28
CA LYS A 118 -44.25 18.62 -3.06
C LYS A 118 -44.30 17.25 -3.75
N VAL A 119 -44.91 16.28 -3.07
CA VAL A 119 -45.16 14.91 -3.56
C VAL A 119 -46.24 14.93 -4.63
N GLU A 120 -45.95 14.40 -5.81
CA GLU A 120 -46.97 13.99 -6.79
C GLU A 120 -46.98 12.46 -6.91
N THR A 121 -48.15 11.90 -6.60
CA THR A 121 -48.52 10.50 -6.76
C THR A 121 -48.82 10.21 -8.21
N VAL A 122 -48.18 9.19 -8.79
CA VAL A 122 -48.60 8.59 -10.07
C VAL A 122 -48.65 7.06 -9.95
N GLU A 123 -49.67 6.53 -10.60
CA GLU A 123 -50.38 5.27 -10.39
C GLU A 123 -49.61 3.99 -10.78
N VAL A 124 -49.99 2.90 -10.10
CA VAL A 124 -49.54 1.52 -10.32
C VAL A 124 -50.37 0.84 -11.42
N LYS A 125 -49.73 0.15 -12.37
CA LYS A 125 -50.29 -0.92 -13.21
C LYS A 125 -49.17 -1.83 -13.79
N PRO A 126 -49.44 -3.07 -14.23
CA PRO A 126 -49.02 -4.27 -13.50
C PRO A 126 -47.92 -5.13 -14.17
N LYS A 127 -47.20 -5.87 -13.31
CA LYS A 127 -46.42 -7.11 -13.49
C LYS A 127 -45.87 -7.40 -14.90
N ALA A 128 -44.60 -7.03 -15.10
CA ALA A 128 -43.75 -7.62 -16.12
C ALA A 128 -43.22 -8.99 -15.66
N LYS A 129 -43.10 -9.89 -16.64
CA LYS A 129 -42.74 -11.31 -16.57
C LYS A 129 -41.43 -11.58 -15.83
N THR A 130 -41.39 -12.74 -15.18
CA THR A 130 -40.22 -13.38 -14.56
C THR A 130 -39.00 -13.27 -15.48
N LYS A 131 -38.00 -12.49 -15.05
CA LYS A 131 -36.67 -12.46 -15.67
C LYS A 131 -35.97 -13.77 -15.32
N SER A 132 -35.54 -14.50 -16.35
CA SER A 132 -34.55 -15.56 -16.22
C SER A 132 -33.27 -14.98 -15.65
N GLU A 133 -32.70 -15.64 -14.64
CA GLU A 133 -31.30 -15.45 -14.24
C GLU A 133 -30.42 -15.64 -15.47
N GLU A 134 -29.90 -14.54 -16.01
CA GLU A 134 -28.98 -14.58 -17.14
C GLU A 134 -27.62 -15.00 -16.59
N GLN A 135 -27.35 -16.31 -16.64
CA GLN A 135 -26.08 -16.90 -16.25
C GLN A 135 -24.97 -16.37 -17.17
N LEU A 136 -23.86 -15.90 -16.58
CA LEU A 136 -22.66 -15.49 -17.32
C LEU A 136 -22.16 -16.64 -18.23
N PRO A 137 -21.64 -16.32 -19.43
CA PRO A 137 -21.17 -17.34 -20.36
C PRO A 137 -19.97 -18.10 -19.76
N LYS A 138 -20.05 -19.44 -19.79
CA LYS A 138 -18.93 -20.31 -19.41
C LYS A 138 -17.70 -19.96 -20.23
N ALA A 139 -16.53 -19.95 -19.57
CA ALA A 139 -15.28 -19.68 -20.25
C ALA A 139 -15.07 -20.63 -21.41
N LYS A 140 -14.68 -20.07 -22.56
CA LYS A 140 -14.30 -20.82 -23.74
C LYS A 140 -12.79 -20.70 -23.92
N VAL A 141 -12.14 -21.84 -24.06
CA VAL A 141 -10.73 -21.98 -24.42
C VAL A 141 -10.53 -21.38 -25.81
N GLU A 142 -9.36 -20.79 -26.07
CA GLU A 142 -8.95 -20.31 -27.39
C GLU A 142 -9.16 -21.44 -28.43
N THR A 143 -10.20 -21.30 -29.27
CA THR A 143 -10.55 -22.27 -30.31
C THR A 143 -9.79 -21.90 -31.58
N THR A 144 -8.64 -22.54 -31.84
CA THR A 144 -8.10 -22.88 -33.19
C THR A 144 -6.70 -23.52 -33.18
N LYS A 145 -5.93 -23.47 -32.08
CA LYS A 145 -4.55 -23.98 -32.07
C LYS A 145 -4.44 -25.51 -32.00
N SER A 146 -3.41 -26.05 -32.65
CA SER A 146 -3.07 -27.46 -32.56
C SER A 146 -2.62 -27.79 -31.13
N LYS A 147 -3.14 -28.89 -30.57
CA LYS A 147 -2.79 -29.33 -29.21
C LYS A 147 -1.26 -29.58 -29.16
N ASN A 148 -0.53 -28.91 -28.26
CA ASN A 148 0.93 -29.02 -27.97
C ASN A 148 1.90 -28.00 -28.61
N GLU A 149 1.45 -27.00 -29.34
CA GLU A 149 2.35 -25.93 -29.81
C GLU A 149 2.50 -24.86 -28.71
N VAL A 150 3.73 -24.48 -28.34
CA VAL A 150 4.01 -23.41 -27.37
C VAL A 150 4.58 -22.22 -28.12
N ASP A 151 3.92 -21.08 -27.97
CA ASP A 151 4.34 -19.83 -28.59
C ASP A 151 5.36 -19.07 -27.76
N PHE A 152 6.22 -18.36 -28.47
CA PHE A 152 7.18 -17.44 -27.89
C PHE A 152 7.07 -16.08 -28.58
N VAL A 153 7.36 -15.03 -27.82
CA VAL A 153 7.51 -13.68 -28.35
C VAL A 153 8.61 -13.69 -29.40
N ASN A 154 8.25 -13.37 -30.64
CA ASN A 154 9.16 -13.45 -31.79
C ASN A 154 9.55 -12.06 -32.36
N TYR A 155 9.04 -10.99 -31.77
CA TYR A 155 9.37 -9.61 -32.07
C TYR A 155 10.35 -9.02 -31.04
N ASP A 156 10.96 -7.90 -31.43
CA ASP A 156 11.72 -7.02 -30.54
C ASP A 156 11.02 -5.66 -30.53
N ILE A 157 11.07 -4.96 -29.40
CA ILE A 157 10.54 -3.59 -29.28
C ILE A 157 11.70 -2.63 -29.10
N THR A 158 11.76 -1.62 -29.96
CA THR A 158 12.78 -0.57 -29.92
C THR A 158 12.35 0.65 -29.12
N LYS A 159 11.05 0.76 -28.81
CA LYS A 159 10.49 1.83 -27.97
C LYS A 159 10.95 1.65 -26.52
N VAL A 160 11.37 2.73 -25.88
CA VAL A 160 11.81 2.74 -24.47
C VAL A 160 10.58 2.56 -23.56
N PRO A 161 10.65 1.71 -22.52
CA PRO A 161 9.55 1.56 -21.56
C PRO A 161 9.34 2.85 -20.77
N THR A 162 8.09 3.14 -20.43
CA THR A 162 7.70 4.28 -19.59
C THR A 162 7.05 3.75 -18.32
N THR A 163 7.65 4.00 -17.16
CA THR A 163 7.22 3.39 -15.88
C THR A 163 6.80 4.40 -14.82
N ASN A 164 7.08 5.69 -15.05
CA ASN A 164 6.91 6.77 -14.07
C ASN A 164 5.88 7.83 -14.50
N SER A 165 5.21 7.62 -15.63
CA SER A 165 4.20 8.52 -16.21
C SER A 165 3.28 7.76 -17.16
N TYR A 166 2.07 8.25 -17.38
CA TYR A 166 1.18 7.75 -18.41
C TYR A 166 1.55 8.28 -19.81
N PRO A 167 1.40 7.48 -20.88
CA PRO A 167 1.07 6.05 -20.84
C PRO A 167 2.19 5.25 -20.18
N VAL A 168 1.83 4.32 -19.28
CA VAL A 168 2.78 3.33 -18.76
C VAL A 168 2.95 2.27 -19.82
N PHE A 169 4.19 1.90 -20.13
CA PHE A 169 4.50 0.95 -21.18
C PHE A 169 5.57 -0.03 -20.71
N ARG A 170 5.23 -1.32 -20.73
CA ARG A 170 6.13 -2.44 -20.45
C ARG A 170 5.96 -3.51 -21.51
N PHE A 171 7.00 -4.28 -21.79
CA PHE A 171 6.95 -5.30 -22.83
C PHE A 171 7.82 -6.51 -22.50
N PRO A 172 7.47 -7.70 -23.03
CA PRO A 172 8.22 -8.92 -22.83
C PRO A 172 9.50 -8.92 -23.68
N LYS A 173 10.52 -9.63 -23.21
CA LYS A 173 11.72 -9.88 -24.03
C LYS A 173 11.40 -10.90 -25.12
N LYS A 174 12.07 -10.80 -26.25
CA LYS A 174 12.05 -11.87 -27.26
C LYS A 174 12.44 -13.21 -26.66
N GLY A 175 11.71 -14.26 -27.05
CA GLY A 175 11.85 -15.61 -26.49
C GLY A 175 11.13 -15.84 -25.16
N THR A 176 10.37 -14.86 -24.66
CA THR A 176 9.44 -15.08 -23.53
C THR A 176 8.27 -15.96 -23.99
N VAL A 177 7.83 -16.91 -23.17
CA VAL A 177 6.67 -17.75 -23.47
C VAL A 177 5.41 -16.90 -23.56
N VAL A 178 4.53 -17.19 -24.52
CA VAL A 178 3.24 -16.52 -24.69
C VAL A 178 2.16 -17.42 -24.11
N ARG A 179 1.67 -17.10 -22.92
CA ARG A 179 0.66 -17.91 -22.21
C ARG A 179 -0.71 -17.77 -22.84
N SER A 180 -1.41 -18.87 -23.11
CA SER A 180 -2.83 -18.90 -23.51
C SER A 180 -3.73 -18.12 -22.57
N TYR A 181 -4.77 -17.53 -23.14
CA TYR A 181 -5.83 -16.82 -22.42
C TYR A 181 -7.16 -17.54 -22.59
N ARG A 182 -8.13 -17.20 -21.74
CA ARG A 182 -9.51 -17.66 -21.85
C ARG A 182 -10.44 -16.48 -22.01
N LEU A 183 -11.64 -16.74 -22.53
CA LEU A 183 -12.72 -15.76 -22.54
C LEU A 183 -13.56 -15.85 -21.25
N GLY A 184 -14.00 -14.70 -20.74
CA GLY A 184 -14.89 -14.58 -19.58
C GLY A 184 -14.44 -13.48 -18.63
N ASN A 185 -15.41 -12.80 -18.00
CA ASN A 185 -15.16 -11.74 -17.03
C ASN A 185 -15.67 -12.13 -15.66
N THR A 186 -14.87 -11.80 -14.67
CA THR A 186 -15.23 -11.84 -13.26
C THR A 186 -15.58 -10.44 -12.76
N LYS A 187 -14.98 -9.40 -13.37
CA LYS A 187 -15.19 -8.01 -12.95
C LYS A 187 -16.16 -7.26 -13.85
N ARG A 188 -16.81 -6.28 -13.24
CA ARG A 188 -17.58 -5.27 -13.97
C ARG A 188 -16.61 -4.32 -14.68
N ARG A 189 -16.92 -4.03 -15.93
CA ARG A 189 -16.19 -3.05 -16.73
C ARG A 189 -16.31 -1.63 -16.17
N GLY A 190 -15.18 -0.93 -16.15
CA GLY A 190 -15.02 0.49 -15.90
C GLY A 190 -15.77 1.35 -16.91
N PHE A 191 -15.89 2.64 -16.61
CA PHE A 191 -16.80 3.53 -17.33
C PHE A 191 -16.40 3.74 -18.80
N LYS A 192 -15.10 3.81 -19.08
CA LYS A 192 -14.57 4.06 -20.43
C LYS A 192 -14.22 2.81 -21.22
N GLU A 193 -14.11 1.64 -20.58
CA GLU A 193 -13.63 0.41 -21.21
C GLU A 193 -14.40 0.00 -22.46
N GLU A 194 -15.73 -0.10 -22.38
CA GLU A 194 -16.54 -0.56 -23.52
C GLU A 194 -16.45 0.42 -24.69
N SER A 195 -16.55 1.73 -24.42
CA SER A 195 -16.43 2.74 -25.46
C SER A 195 -15.05 2.72 -26.12
N PHE A 196 -13.98 2.56 -25.35
CA PHE A 196 -12.62 2.55 -25.88
C PHE A 196 -12.30 1.25 -26.63
N GLN A 197 -12.82 0.10 -26.16
CA GLN A 197 -12.72 -1.16 -26.90
C GLN A 197 -13.33 -1.02 -28.30
N ASN A 198 -14.51 -0.41 -28.43
CA ASN A 198 -15.15 -0.19 -29.72
C ASN A 198 -14.29 0.69 -30.64
N SER A 199 -13.65 1.72 -30.08
CA SER A 199 -12.71 2.56 -30.83
C SER A 199 -11.46 1.79 -31.27
N ILE A 200 -10.86 0.97 -30.41
CA ILE A 200 -9.73 0.10 -30.76
C ILE A 200 -10.13 -0.87 -31.88
N GLU A 201 -11.27 -1.56 -31.75
CA GLU A 201 -11.78 -2.49 -32.76
C GLU A 201 -12.02 -1.79 -34.11
N GLN A 202 -12.50 -0.55 -34.12
CA GLN A 202 -12.70 0.21 -35.36
C GLN A 202 -11.40 0.42 -36.16
N TYR A 203 -10.27 0.64 -35.47
CA TYR A 203 -8.98 0.91 -36.12
C TYR A 203 -8.14 -0.34 -36.36
N PHE A 204 -8.21 -1.32 -35.44
CA PHE A 204 -7.30 -2.46 -35.38
C PHE A 204 -7.99 -3.81 -35.63
N GLY A 205 -9.33 -3.86 -35.63
CA GLY A 205 -10.12 -5.10 -35.71
C GLY A 205 -9.96 -5.89 -37.01
N ASN A 206 -9.42 -5.30 -38.07
CA ASN A 206 -9.09 -6.05 -39.30
C ASN A 206 -7.92 -7.02 -39.06
N ASP A 207 -6.86 -6.55 -38.40
CA ASP A 207 -5.61 -7.28 -38.20
C ASP A 207 -5.54 -7.99 -36.84
N PHE A 208 -6.29 -7.48 -35.86
CA PHE A 208 -6.26 -7.95 -34.47
C PHE A 208 -7.65 -8.36 -34.00
N THR A 209 -7.70 -9.19 -32.96
CA THR A 209 -8.90 -9.48 -32.19
C THR A 209 -8.88 -8.60 -30.95
N VAL A 210 -9.91 -7.76 -30.74
CA VAL A 210 -10.01 -6.91 -29.55
C VAL A 210 -11.08 -7.44 -28.61
N LEU A 211 -10.68 -7.71 -27.36
CA LEU A 211 -11.52 -8.38 -26.37
C LEU A 211 -11.58 -7.57 -25.09
N GLY A 212 -12.77 -7.12 -24.68
CA GLY A 212 -13.03 -6.64 -23.32
C GLY A 212 -13.35 -7.75 -22.33
N ASN A 213 -13.04 -9.00 -22.71
CA ASN A 213 -13.34 -10.17 -21.89
C ASN A 213 -12.30 -11.29 -21.92
N ALA A 214 -11.05 -10.93 -22.19
CA ALA A 214 -9.94 -11.85 -22.02
C ALA A 214 -9.59 -11.97 -20.54
N ARG A 215 -9.04 -13.13 -20.16
CA ARG A 215 -8.45 -13.35 -18.85
C ARG A 215 -7.29 -14.32 -18.93
N LEU A 216 -6.36 -14.16 -18.01
CA LEU A 216 -5.22 -15.03 -17.80
C LEU A 216 -5.42 -15.77 -16.49
N ASN A 217 -5.72 -17.07 -16.59
CA ASN A 217 -5.87 -17.91 -15.40
C ASN A 217 -4.55 -17.91 -14.59
N THR A 218 -4.67 -18.07 -13.28
CA THR A 218 -3.55 -18.07 -12.32
C THR A 218 -3.46 -19.39 -11.54
N GLY A 219 -4.42 -20.31 -11.75
CA GLY A 219 -4.55 -21.61 -11.09
C GLY A 219 -5.95 -21.83 -10.53
N MET A 220 -6.19 -23.01 -9.95
CA MET A 220 -7.51 -23.40 -9.41
C MET A 220 -8.03 -22.45 -8.31
N GLU A 221 -7.14 -21.98 -7.46
CA GLU A 221 -7.51 -21.35 -6.18
C GLU A 221 -7.44 -19.82 -6.23
N THR A 222 -6.54 -19.25 -7.03
CA THR A 222 -6.34 -17.80 -7.16
C THR A 222 -7.21 -17.22 -8.28
N ARG A 223 -7.63 -15.95 -8.14
CA ARG A 223 -8.42 -15.29 -9.18
C ARG A 223 -7.58 -15.06 -10.45
N PRO A 224 -8.16 -15.25 -11.65
CA PRO A 224 -7.53 -14.84 -12.91
C PRO A 224 -7.22 -13.34 -12.92
N PHE A 225 -6.20 -12.95 -13.68
CA PHE A 225 -6.01 -11.55 -14.04
C PHE A 225 -6.77 -11.23 -15.33
N GLU A 226 -7.46 -10.11 -15.35
CA GLU A 226 -8.30 -9.67 -16.46
C GLU A 226 -7.73 -8.35 -16.98
N PRO A 227 -7.24 -8.27 -18.23
CA PRO A 227 -7.01 -7.01 -18.92
C PRO A 227 -8.33 -6.27 -19.13
N ASP A 228 -8.35 -4.95 -19.02
CA ASP A 228 -9.56 -4.16 -19.34
C ASP A 228 -9.93 -4.32 -20.83
N ILE A 229 -8.90 -4.31 -21.69
CA ILE A 229 -9.02 -4.60 -23.12
C ILE A 229 -7.77 -5.36 -23.58
N ALA A 230 -7.94 -6.54 -24.17
CA ALA A 230 -6.88 -7.29 -24.83
C ALA A 230 -6.87 -7.04 -26.35
N ILE A 231 -5.69 -6.81 -26.92
CA ILE A 231 -5.46 -6.82 -28.37
C ILE A 231 -4.60 -8.04 -28.69
N ILE A 232 -5.11 -8.95 -29.52
CA ILE A 232 -4.43 -10.21 -29.87
C ILE A 232 -4.26 -10.29 -31.38
N ASP A 233 -3.03 -10.50 -31.83
CA ASP A 233 -2.70 -10.67 -33.24
C ASP A 233 -3.42 -11.87 -33.86
N LYS A 234 -4.00 -11.67 -35.06
CA LYS A 234 -4.58 -12.75 -35.87
C LYS A 234 -3.54 -13.42 -36.76
N SER A 235 -2.36 -12.81 -36.91
CA SER A 235 -1.24 -13.34 -37.68
C SER A 235 -0.27 -14.15 -36.80
N ASN A 236 0.96 -14.37 -37.28
CA ASN A 236 1.95 -15.23 -36.64
C ASN A 236 2.97 -14.43 -35.79
N SER A 237 2.69 -13.19 -35.39
CA SER A 237 3.62 -12.40 -34.55
C SER A 237 3.53 -12.76 -33.07
N ASN A 238 2.51 -13.52 -32.66
CA ASN A 238 2.24 -13.86 -31.25
C ASN A 238 2.09 -12.62 -30.34
N LEU A 239 1.81 -11.44 -30.93
CA LEU A 239 1.64 -10.19 -30.20
C LEU A 239 0.34 -10.20 -29.42
N ARG A 240 0.46 -9.84 -28.13
CA ARG A 240 -0.65 -9.67 -27.19
C ARG A 240 -0.41 -8.40 -26.39
N ILE A 241 -1.43 -7.55 -26.31
CA ILE A 241 -1.37 -6.30 -25.57
C ILE A 241 -2.50 -6.29 -24.54
N ASP A 242 -2.13 -6.12 -23.27
CA ASP A 242 -2.98 -5.74 -22.15
C ASP A 242 -3.09 -4.20 -22.15
N ILE A 243 -4.28 -3.68 -22.46
CA ILE A 243 -4.61 -2.27 -22.35
C ILE A 243 -5.39 -2.06 -21.05
N GLU A 244 -4.89 -1.17 -20.20
CA GLU A 244 -5.48 -0.82 -18.91
C GLU A 244 -5.90 0.65 -18.91
N ILE A 245 -7.05 0.92 -18.29
CA ILE A 245 -7.61 2.25 -18.11
C ILE A 245 -7.61 2.58 -16.63
N ASP A 246 -6.56 3.28 -16.20
CA ASP A 246 -6.33 3.58 -14.81
C ASP A 246 -7.21 4.73 -14.34
N GLU A 247 -7.95 4.47 -13.28
CA GLU A 247 -8.87 5.42 -12.69
C GLU A 247 -8.31 5.90 -11.35
N PRO A 248 -8.38 7.21 -11.01
CA PRO A 248 -7.76 7.70 -9.80
C PRO A 248 -8.44 7.22 -8.52
N TYR A 249 -9.73 6.92 -8.58
CA TYR A 249 -10.48 6.32 -7.48
C TYR A 249 -11.68 5.55 -8.01
N ALA A 250 -12.07 4.49 -7.31
CA ALA A 250 -13.24 3.68 -7.64
C ALA A 250 -14.53 4.52 -7.54
N GLY A 251 -15.36 4.47 -8.59
CA GLY A 251 -16.56 5.32 -8.70
C GLY A 251 -17.58 5.12 -7.57
N ILE A 252 -17.69 3.89 -7.03
CA ILE A 252 -18.67 3.52 -5.99
C ILE A 252 -18.06 3.48 -4.58
N THR A 253 -17.00 2.71 -4.38
CA THR A 253 -16.37 2.54 -3.06
C THR A 253 -15.57 3.76 -2.64
N ARG A 254 -15.25 4.66 -3.59
CA ARG A 254 -14.48 5.91 -3.40
C ARG A 254 -13.04 5.69 -2.96
N GLN A 255 -12.55 4.46 -3.04
CA GLN A 255 -11.17 4.14 -2.69
C GLN A 255 -10.22 4.63 -3.79
N PRO A 256 -9.04 5.16 -3.44
CA PRO A 256 -7.95 5.36 -4.38
C PRO A 256 -7.59 4.06 -5.11
N THR A 257 -7.33 4.17 -6.41
CA THR A 257 -6.99 3.05 -7.29
C THR A 257 -5.80 3.41 -8.17
N HIS A 258 -5.06 2.39 -8.63
CA HIS A 258 -3.92 2.54 -9.54
C HIS A 258 -2.90 3.58 -9.10
N CYS A 259 -2.66 3.66 -7.79
CA CYS A 259 -1.70 4.61 -7.25
C CYS A 259 -0.27 4.14 -7.57
N LYS A 260 0.66 5.10 -7.67
CA LYS A 260 2.06 4.84 -8.02
C LYS A 260 2.64 3.63 -7.27
N GLY A 261 3.02 2.60 -8.03
CA GLY A 261 3.66 1.38 -7.53
C GLY A 261 2.72 0.19 -7.28
N GLU A 262 1.39 0.40 -7.26
CA GLU A 262 0.42 -0.67 -6.93
C GLU A 262 0.36 -1.77 -7.99
N ASP A 263 0.34 -1.41 -9.27
CA ASP A 263 0.12 -2.36 -10.37
C ASP A 263 1.41 -3.03 -10.89
N VAL A 264 2.58 -2.66 -10.36
CA VAL A 264 3.88 -3.12 -10.88
C VAL A 264 3.99 -4.65 -10.93
N ASN A 265 3.52 -5.34 -9.88
CA ASN A 265 3.59 -6.79 -9.83
C ASN A 265 2.57 -7.47 -10.77
N ARG A 266 1.40 -6.84 -10.99
CA ARG A 266 0.42 -7.31 -11.99
C ARG A 266 1.01 -7.18 -13.38
N ASP A 267 1.56 -6.01 -13.70
CA ASP A 267 2.16 -5.77 -15.01
C ASP A 267 3.31 -6.76 -15.29
N ILE A 268 4.19 -6.98 -14.30
CA ILE A 268 5.30 -7.96 -14.40
C ILE A 268 4.75 -9.36 -14.67
N TYR A 269 3.65 -9.76 -14.01
CA TYR A 269 3.04 -11.06 -14.24
C TYR A 269 2.59 -11.27 -15.69
N PHE A 270 2.01 -10.24 -16.32
CA PHE A 270 1.65 -10.23 -17.74
C PHE A 270 2.88 -10.26 -18.65
N VAL A 271 3.87 -9.40 -18.36
CA VAL A 271 5.12 -9.30 -19.14
C VAL A 271 5.89 -10.61 -19.14
N ASP A 272 6.05 -11.28 -18.00
CA ASP A 272 6.73 -12.57 -17.89
C ASP A 272 6.00 -13.70 -18.67
N ARG A 273 4.76 -13.45 -19.11
CA ARG A 273 3.88 -14.36 -19.84
C ARG A 273 3.60 -13.91 -21.27
N GLY A 274 4.43 -13.01 -21.79
CA GLY A 274 4.46 -12.64 -23.20
C GLY A 274 3.47 -11.54 -23.59
N TRP A 275 2.88 -10.84 -22.62
CA TRP A 275 1.98 -9.71 -22.86
C TRP A 275 2.72 -8.38 -22.78
N ILE A 276 2.50 -7.52 -23.77
CA ILE A 276 2.80 -6.09 -23.66
C ILE A 276 1.75 -5.47 -22.74
N VAL A 277 2.15 -4.56 -21.86
CA VAL A 277 1.22 -3.82 -20.99
C VAL A 277 1.28 -2.33 -21.35
N ILE A 278 0.12 -1.75 -21.66
CA ILE A 278 -0.06 -0.31 -21.86
C ILE A 278 -1.14 0.17 -20.90
N ARG A 279 -0.79 1.07 -19.97
CA ARG A 279 -1.77 1.70 -19.08
C ARG A 279 -1.96 3.16 -19.47
N PHE A 280 -3.19 3.57 -19.66
CA PHE A 280 -3.57 4.97 -19.87
C PHE A 280 -4.34 5.47 -18.65
N SER A 281 -4.29 6.77 -18.35
CA SER A 281 -5.27 7.32 -17.41
C SER A 281 -6.66 7.35 -18.06
N GLU A 282 -7.73 7.20 -17.26
CA GLU A 282 -9.11 7.37 -17.74
C GLU A 282 -9.30 8.76 -18.36
N TYR A 283 -8.59 9.77 -17.85
CA TYR A 283 -8.60 11.13 -18.39
C TYR A 283 -8.03 11.18 -19.81
N GLN A 284 -6.89 10.53 -20.07
CA GLN A 284 -6.32 10.39 -21.41
C GLN A 284 -7.29 9.68 -22.35
N VAL A 285 -7.86 8.55 -21.93
CA VAL A 285 -8.82 7.80 -22.75
C VAL A 285 -10.07 8.62 -23.03
N HIS A 286 -10.53 9.44 -22.08
CA HIS A 286 -11.73 10.25 -22.24
C HIS A 286 -11.53 11.47 -23.14
N LEU A 287 -10.42 12.20 -23.00
CA LEU A 287 -10.22 13.50 -23.65
C LEU A 287 -9.23 13.48 -24.82
N GLN A 288 -8.40 12.45 -24.91
CA GLN A 288 -7.32 12.29 -25.89
C GLN A 288 -7.38 10.90 -26.56
N GLU A 289 -8.60 10.39 -26.80
CA GLU A 289 -8.84 9.01 -27.25
C GLU A 289 -8.05 8.65 -28.54
N ASN A 290 -8.04 9.54 -29.54
CA ASN A 290 -7.27 9.34 -30.77
C ASN A 290 -5.75 9.35 -30.54
N ASP A 291 -5.24 10.13 -29.58
CA ASP A 291 -3.82 10.13 -29.24
C ASP A 291 -3.43 8.81 -28.56
N CYS A 292 -4.32 8.23 -27.74
CA CYS A 292 -4.15 6.89 -27.16
C CYS A 292 -4.09 5.83 -28.27
N LEU A 293 -5.01 5.89 -29.24
CA LEU A 293 -5.02 4.98 -30.40
C LEU A 293 -3.75 5.10 -31.23
N LYS A 294 -3.25 6.32 -31.45
CA LYS A 294 -1.96 6.53 -32.12
C LYS A 294 -0.82 5.87 -31.35
N PHE A 295 -0.77 6.02 -30.02
CA PHE A 295 0.25 5.39 -29.20
C PHE A 295 0.23 3.86 -29.33
N ILE A 296 -0.96 3.24 -29.31
CA ILE A 296 -1.13 1.80 -29.55
C ILE A 296 -0.59 1.42 -30.93
N ALA A 297 -0.93 2.17 -31.99
CA ALA A 297 -0.47 1.90 -33.35
C ALA A 297 1.07 2.00 -33.46
N GLU A 298 1.71 2.95 -32.78
CA GLU A 298 3.17 3.07 -32.73
C GLU A 298 3.83 1.88 -32.01
N VAL A 299 3.22 1.37 -30.93
CA VAL A 299 3.70 0.16 -30.24
C VAL A 299 3.59 -1.05 -31.14
N ILE A 300 2.44 -1.24 -31.81
CA ILE A 300 2.24 -2.32 -32.78
C ILE A 300 3.27 -2.21 -33.92
N LYS A 301 3.48 -1.02 -34.48
CA LYS A 301 4.49 -0.76 -35.52
C LYS A 301 5.91 -1.09 -35.05
N SER A 302 6.22 -0.83 -33.77
CA SER A 302 7.54 -1.15 -33.21
C SER A 302 7.77 -2.66 -33.10
N ALA A 303 6.73 -3.42 -32.73
CA ALA A 303 6.81 -4.88 -32.65
C ALA A 303 6.69 -5.58 -34.02
N ILE A 304 5.88 -5.02 -34.92
CA ILE A 304 5.60 -5.55 -36.26
C ILE A 304 6.02 -4.49 -37.29
N PRO A 305 7.28 -4.51 -37.78
CA PRO A 305 7.81 -3.44 -38.62
C PRO A 305 7.05 -3.21 -39.94
N ASN A 306 6.36 -4.22 -40.46
CA ASN A 306 5.57 -4.12 -41.69
C ASN A 306 4.13 -3.64 -41.46
N TYR A 307 3.69 -3.48 -40.20
CA TYR A 307 2.37 -2.94 -39.89
C TYR A 307 2.23 -1.51 -40.44
N GLU A 308 1.10 -1.16 -41.04
CA GLU A 308 0.84 0.20 -41.52
C GLU A 308 -0.10 0.91 -40.55
N ILE A 309 0.34 2.06 -40.01
CA ILE A 309 -0.49 2.85 -39.11
C ILE A 309 -1.68 3.42 -39.91
N PRO A 310 -2.93 3.30 -39.43
CA PRO A 310 -4.09 3.87 -40.11
C PRO A 310 -3.91 5.36 -40.42
N ASN A 311 -4.19 5.76 -41.66
CA ASN A 311 -3.94 7.13 -42.16
C ASN A 311 -4.57 8.22 -41.27
N GLN A 312 -5.72 7.93 -40.64
CA GLN A 312 -6.37 8.86 -39.71
C GLN A 312 -5.53 9.13 -38.45
N LEU A 313 -4.71 8.17 -38.01
CA LEU A 313 -3.87 8.27 -36.82
C LEU A 313 -2.47 8.82 -37.12
N VAL A 314 -1.98 8.72 -38.36
CA VAL A 314 -0.65 9.20 -38.77
C VAL A 314 -0.47 10.69 -38.43
N ASN A 315 -1.50 11.50 -38.73
CA ASN A 315 -1.48 12.95 -38.51
C ASN A 315 -1.96 13.38 -37.12
N GLN A 316 -2.37 12.43 -36.27
CA GLN A 316 -2.81 12.74 -34.91
C GLN A 316 -1.63 13.24 -34.07
N SER A 317 -1.89 14.06 -33.05
CA SER A 317 -0.82 14.55 -32.16
C SER A 317 -0.25 13.41 -31.30
N ALA A 318 0.92 13.63 -30.70
CA ALA A 318 1.41 12.73 -29.68
C ALA A 318 0.59 12.92 -28.40
N ILE A 319 0.29 11.82 -27.71
CA ILE A 319 -0.45 11.86 -26.44
C ILE A 319 0.30 12.67 -25.38
N GLN A 320 -0.43 13.51 -24.66
CA GLN A 320 0.14 14.28 -23.56
C GLN A 320 0.53 13.33 -22.41
N VAL A 321 1.78 13.44 -21.97
CA VAL A 321 2.29 12.68 -20.82
C VAL A 321 1.67 13.21 -19.52
N GLU A 322 1.17 12.30 -18.68
CA GLU A 322 0.62 12.61 -17.36
C GLU A 322 1.44 11.97 -16.24
N LYS A 323 1.58 12.66 -15.10
CA LYS A 323 2.22 12.08 -13.92
C LYS A 323 1.32 10.96 -13.36
N LEU A 324 1.92 9.87 -12.91
CA LEU A 324 1.21 8.90 -12.07
C LEU A 324 0.75 9.59 -10.79
N TRP A 325 -0.49 9.36 -10.38
CA TRP A 325 -0.99 9.89 -9.11
C TRP A 325 -0.54 9.01 -7.93
N ASP A 326 -0.30 9.66 -6.80
CA ASP A 326 -0.18 8.98 -5.52
C ASP A 326 -1.53 8.91 -4.80
N ILE A 327 -1.56 8.22 -3.66
CA ILE A 327 -2.76 8.05 -2.84
C ILE A 327 -3.31 9.42 -2.38
N VAL A 328 -2.43 10.36 -2.02
CA VAL A 328 -2.83 11.70 -1.54
C VAL A 328 -3.56 12.45 -2.65
N GLN A 329 -3.04 12.44 -3.87
CA GLN A 329 -3.62 13.11 -5.02
C GLN A 329 -4.94 12.47 -5.45
N ALA A 330 -5.01 11.13 -5.48
CA ALA A 330 -6.24 10.39 -5.71
C ALA A 330 -7.34 10.76 -4.70
N GLN A 331 -7.00 10.84 -3.41
CA GLN A 331 -7.93 11.25 -2.36
C GLN A 331 -8.37 12.71 -2.48
N LYS A 332 -7.48 13.62 -2.91
CA LYS A 332 -7.83 15.01 -3.20
C LYS A 332 -8.85 15.08 -4.35
N TRP A 333 -8.60 14.34 -5.43
CA TRP A 333 -9.49 14.25 -6.58
C TRP A 333 -10.84 13.60 -6.26
N GLU A 334 -10.86 12.58 -5.40
CA GLU A 334 -12.08 11.97 -4.90
C GLU A 334 -12.96 13.00 -4.19
N LYS A 335 -12.38 13.79 -3.28
CA LYS A 335 -13.10 14.84 -2.53
C LYS A 335 -13.67 15.93 -3.42
N THR A 336 -12.97 16.27 -4.51
CA THR A 336 -13.44 17.26 -5.49
C THR A 336 -14.34 16.66 -6.57
N LYS A 337 -14.60 15.35 -6.54
CA LYS A 337 -15.37 14.63 -7.57
C LYS A 337 -14.78 14.81 -8.98
N TYR A 338 -13.46 14.70 -9.09
CA TYR A 338 -12.71 14.95 -10.31
C TYR A 338 -13.18 14.08 -11.50
N ARG A 339 -13.36 12.77 -11.31
CA ARG A 339 -13.90 11.84 -12.33
C ARG A 339 -15.27 12.30 -12.80
N GLU A 340 -16.19 12.58 -11.88
CA GLU A 340 -17.54 13.02 -12.21
C GLU A 340 -17.56 14.34 -13.00
N GLN A 341 -16.62 15.25 -12.71
CA GLN A 341 -16.48 16.52 -13.41
C GLN A 341 -16.05 16.32 -14.86
N TYR A 342 -14.96 15.59 -15.12
CA TYR A 342 -14.46 15.44 -16.49
C TYR A 342 -15.30 14.45 -17.31
N LEU A 343 -15.90 13.42 -16.70
CA LEU A 343 -16.80 12.49 -17.38
C LEU A 343 -18.22 13.04 -17.56
N ASN A 344 -18.58 14.12 -16.87
CA ASN A 344 -19.95 14.60 -16.74
C ASN A 344 -20.93 13.46 -16.36
N HIS A 345 -20.54 12.64 -15.38
CA HIS A 345 -21.24 11.43 -14.95
C HIS A 345 -21.38 11.38 -13.42
N THR A 346 -22.41 10.69 -12.91
CA THR A 346 -22.56 10.39 -11.49
C THR A 346 -22.69 8.89 -11.29
N PHE A 347 -21.71 8.31 -10.59
CA PHE A 347 -21.67 6.88 -10.30
C PHE A 347 -22.77 6.47 -9.32
N LYS A 348 -23.46 5.37 -9.62
CA LYS A 348 -24.52 4.78 -8.79
C LYS A 348 -24.24 3.31 -8.52
N SER A 349 -24.58 2.87 -7.31
CA SER A 349 -24.43 1.47 -6.90
C SER A 349 -25.26 0.54 -7.80
N ILE A 350 -24.67 -0.58 -8.21
CA ILE A 350 -25.34 -1.67 -8.93
C ILE A 350 -25.10 -2.95 -8.14
N GLU A 351 -26.03 -3.91 -8.23
CA GLU A 351 -25.92 -5.21 -7.58
C GLU A 351 -24.70 -6.00 -8.06
N GLU A 352 -24.03 -6.67 -7.11
CA GLU A 352 -22.89 -7.55 -7.36
C GLU A 352 -23.34 -8.80 -8.13
N GLN A 353 -22.60 -9.16 -9.18
CA GLN A 353 -22.81 -10.43 -9.90
C GLN A 353 -21.89 -11.49 -9.32
N THR A 354 -22.41 -12.70 -9.13
CA THR A 354 -21.64 -13.84 -8.60
C THR A 354 -20.79 -14.47 -9.69
N GLU A 355 -19.49 -14.53 -9.48
CA GLU A 355 -18.55 -15.22 -10.37
C GLU A 355 -18.83 -16.73 -10.41
N THR A 356 -18.95 -17.31 -11.60
CA THR A 356 -19.03 -18.77 -11.78
C THR A 356 -18.21 -19.20 -12.98
N ILE A 357 -16.90 -19.38 -12.81
CA ILE A 357 -16.02 -19.73 -13.93
C ILE A 357 -14.98 -20.78 -13.52
N GLU A 358 -14.64 -21.66 -14.45
CA GLU A 358 -13.54 -22.61 -14.37
C GLU A 358 -12.18 -21.88 -14.28
N ARG A 359 -11.43 -22.09 -13.20
CA ARG A 359 -10.18 -21.35 -12.89
C ARG A 359 -8.90 -22.16 -13.12
N ASP A 360 -8.99 -23.48 -13.03
CA ASP A 360 -7.82 -24.34 -13.09
C ASP A 360 -7.13 -24.31 -14.45
N PHE A 361 -5.84 -24.63 -14.45
CA PHE A 361 -5.06 -24.74 -15.67
C PHE A 361 -5.45 -25.99 -16.45
N ASP A 362 -5.56 -25.85 -17.77
CA ASP A 362 -5.59 -27.00 -18.65
C ASP A 362 -4.17 -27.56 -18.92
N GLU A 363 -4.09 -28.67 -19.66
CA GLU A 363 -2.82 -29.33 -19.98
C GLU A 363 -1.84 -28.43 -20.76
N GLN A 364 -2.35 -27.49 -21.55
CA GLN A 364 -1.56 -26.57 -22.35
C GLN A 364 -1.02 -25.44 -21.46
N GLU A 365 -1.91 -24.83 -20.67
CA GLU A 365 -1.56 -23.77 -19.74
C GLU A 365 -0.50 -24.24 -18.72
N LEU A 366 -0.61 -25.47 -18.22
CA LEU A 366 0.40 -26.09 -17.36
C LEU A 366 1.78 -26.25 -18.03
N LYS A 367 1.83 -26.49 -19.35
CA LYS A 367 3.10 -26.63 -20.09
C LYS A 367 3.77 -25.28 -20.28
N GLU A 368 2.98 -24.27 -20.64
CA GLU A 368 3.47 -22.91 -20.83
C GLU A 368 3.92 -22.29 -19.51
N GLU A 369 3.17 -22.49 -18.43
CA GLU A 369 3.49 -21.94 -17.11
C GLU A 369 4.83 -22.46 -16.58
N LYS A 370 5.21 -23.72 -16.90
CA LYS A 370 6.54 -24.27 -16.58
C LYS A 370 7.70 -23.58 -17.28
N LEU A 371 7.44 -22.87 -18.38
CA LEU A 371 8.45 -22.16 -19.18
C LEU A 371 8.57 -20.69 -18.81
N VAL A 372 7.65 -20.16 -17.99
CA VAL A 372 7.68 -18.79 -17.48
C VAL A 372 8.96 -18.60 -16.68
N LYS A 373 9.71 -17.54 -17.01
CA LYS A 373 10.89 -17.10 -16.25
C LYS A 373 10.50 -15.86 -15.46
N PRO A 374 10.09 -16.00 -14.18
CA PRO A 374 9.59 -14.87 -13.43
C PRO A 374 10.70 -13.84 -13.21
N THR A 375 10.36 -12.56 -13.35
CA THR A 375 11.20 -11.45 -12.94
C THR A 375 11.41 -11.53 -11.42
N LEU A 376 12.67 -11.40 -10.98
CA LEU A 376 13.01 -11.49 -9.56
C LEU A 376 12.46 -10.28 -8.82
N ILE A 377 11.48 -10.52 -7.95
CA ILE A 377 10.83 -9.50 -7.11
C ILE A 377 11.70 -9.15 -5.89
N GLY A 378 12.50 -10.11 -5.42
CA GLY A 378 13.39 -9.97 -4.26
C GLY A 378 13.83 -11.35 -3.76
N GLU A 379 14.49 -11.38 -2.61
CA GLU A 379 14.83 -12.64 -1.94
C GLU A 379 13.64 -13.16 -1.13
N VAL A 380 13.30 -14.43 -1.34
CA VAL A 380 12.25 -15.11 -0.58
C VAL A 380 12.76 -15.40 0.82
N ASP A 381 11.92 -15.18 1.83
CA ASP A 381 12.17 -15.72 3.17
C ASP A 381 12.03 -17.25 3.18
N ASN A 382 13.17 -17.92 3.08
CA ASN A 382 13.29 -19.38 3.12
C ASN A 382 13.75 -19.89 4.48
N LYS A 383 13.55 -19.13 5.58
CA LYS A 383 13.87 -19.60 6.93
C LYS A 383 13.16 -20.93 7.20
N ILE A 384 13.93 -21.93 7.64
CA ILE A 384 13.39 -23.23 8.01
C ILE A 384 12.49 -23.05 9.24
N SER A 385 11.27 -23.57 9.16
CA SER A 385 10.36 -23.61 10.30
C SER A 385 10.94 -24.51 11.41
N ILE A 386 11.05 -23.98 12.63
CA ILE A 386 11.61 -24.66 13.81
C ILE A 386 10.63 -24.61 15.00
N ALA A 387 10.93 -25.35 16.07
CA ALA A 387 10.14 -25.39 17.30
C ALA A 387 8.63 -25.59 17.04
N PHE A 388 7.76 -24.87 17.76
CA PHE A 388 6.31 -24.95 17.59
C PHE A 388 5.85 -24.53 16.19
N ASN A 389 6.61 -23.71 15.46
CA ASN A 389 6.29 -23.40 14.07
C ASN A 389 6.37 -24.67 13.21
N ARG A 390 7.38 -25.53 13.42
CA ARG A 390 7.49 -26.80 12.71
C ARG A 390 6.42 -27.80 13.14
N GLU A 391 6.16 -27.90 14.43
CA GLU A 391 5.20 -28.85 15.00
C GLU A 391 3.77 -28.56 14.55
N ASN A 392 3.43 -27.28 14.40
CA ASN A 392 2.10 -26.82 14.00
C ASN A 392 2.06 -26.35 12.53
N ALA A 393 2.89 -26.94 11.67
CA ALA A 393 2.88 -26.62 10.24
C ALA A 393 1.51 -26.88 9.61
N HIS A 394 1.08 -25.99 8.72
CA HIS A 394 -0.18 -26.11 8.01
C HIS A 394 0.06 -26.51 6.56
N SER A 395 -0.84 -27.31 5.97
CA SER A 395 -0.73 -27.74 4.55
C SER A 395 -0.70 -26.58 3.55
N ARG A 396 -1.21 -25.41 3.96
CA ARG A 396 -1.24 -24.18 3.17
C ARG A 396 0.06 -23.38 3.23
N ASP A 397 0.97 -23.67 4.16
CA ASP A 397 2.23 -22.92 4.33
C ASP A 397 3.09 -22.95 3.05
N SER A 398 3.03 -24.04 2.27
CA SER A 398 3.79 -24.18 1.01
C SER A 398 3.25 -23.33 -0.15
N ARG A 399 2.03 -22.80 -0.03
CA ARG A 399 1.36 -22.01 -1.07
C ARG A 399 1.71 -20.53 -1.00
N ILE A 400 2.23 -20.05 0.11
CA ILE A 400 2.54 -18.63 0.32
C ILE A 400 4.05 -18.42 0.40
N LYS A 401 4.54 -17.37 -0.27
CA LYS A 401 5.91 -16.88 -0.14
C LYS A 401 5.88 -15.41 0.26
N PHE A 402 6.86 -15.02 1.07
CA PHE A 402 7.05 -13.65 1.52
C PHE A 402 8.44 -13.16 1.11
N TYR A 403 8.52 -11.93 0.65
CA TYR A 403 9.73 -11.25 0.22
C TYR A 403 9.94 -10.06 1.17
N PRO A 404 10.78 -10.18 2.21
CA PRO A 404 10.85 -9.20 3.30
C PRO A 404 11.24 -7.79 2.84
N GLU A 405 12.30 -7.68 2.03
CA GLU A 405 12.83 -6.39 1.55
C GLU A 405 11.81 -5.57 0.76
N PRO A 406 11.17 -6.11 -0.30
CA PRO A 406 10.12 -5.36 -1.00
C PRO A 406 8.75 -5.45 -0.30
N HIS A 407 8.63 -6.19 0.80
CA HIS A 407 7.40 -6.46 1.55
C HIS A 407 6.25 -7.02 0.67
N ILE A 408 6.57 -8.00 -0.18
CA ILE A 408 5.62 -8.60 -1.13
C ILE A 408 5.23 -10.01 -0.69
N TYR A 409 3.98 -10.39 -0.95
CA TYR A 409 3.49 -11.76 -0.81
C TYR A 409 3.17 -12.33 -2.20
N THR A 410 3.33 -13.64 -2.35
CA THR A 410 2.77 -14.38 -3.49
C THR A 410 2.01 -15.60 -2.99
N ILE A 411 0.82 -15.84 -3.53
CA ILE A 411 0.00 -17.04 -3.31
C ILE A 411 0.09 -17.87 -4.60
N ASP A 412 0.64 -19.08 -4.51
CA ASP A 412 0.87 -19.96 -5.65
C ASP A 412 1.67 -19.27 -6.79
N ASN A 413 2.66 -18.46 -6.40
CA ASN A 413 3.49 -17.58 -7.25
C ASN A 413 2.75 -16.40 -7.90
N THR A 414 1.50 -16.16 -7.55
CA THR A 414 0.73 -14.99 -7.99
C THR A 414 0.83 -13.88 -6.94
N PRO A 415 1.28 -12.65 -7.28
CA PRO A 415 1.47 -11.56 -6.32
C PRO A 415 0.18 -11.17 -5.60
N ALA A 416 0.22 -11.01 -4.28
CA ALA A 416 -0.93 -10.65 -3.45
C ALA A 416 -0.62 -9.44 -2.54
N PRO A 417 -1.54 -8.47 -2.40
CA PRO A 417 -1.39 -7.37 -1.46
C PRO A 417 -1.48 -7.83 0.00
N SER A 418 -0.85 -7.07 0.89
CA SER A 418 -0.94 -7.30 2.34
C SER A 418 -2.27 -6.76 2.92
N ALA A 419 -2.74 -7.37 4.00
CA ALA A 419 -3.91 -6.90 4.76
C ALA A 419 -3.80 -5.41 5.16
N SER A 420 -2.61 -4.98 5.60
CA SER A 420 -2.34 -3.57 5.94
C SER A 420 -2.39 -2.65 4.71
N THR A 421 -1.86 -3.10 3.56
CA THR A 421 -1.91 -2.32 2.31
C THR A 421 -3.36 -2.08 1.89
N ILE A 422 -4.21 -3.11 1.95
CA ILE A 422 -5.63 -2.97 1.62
C ILE A 422 -6.34 -2.04 2.60
N ILE A 423 -6.13 -2.21 3.91
CA ILE A 423 -6.75 -1.35 4.93
C ILE A 423 -6.34 0.11 4.74
N ALA A 424 -5.08 0.38 4.38
CA ALA A 424 -4.58 1.74 4.22
C ALA A 424 -5.38 2.55 3.19
N LYS A 425 -5.86 1.91 2.11
CA LYS A 425 -6.68 2.54 1.06
C LYS A 425 -7.98 3.14 1.56
N PHE A 426 -8.48 2.69 2.70
CA PHE A 426 -9.73 3.18 3.25
C PHE A 426 -9.60 4.46 4.08
N PHE A 427 -8.39 4.92 4.37
CA PHE A 427 -8.18 6.03 5.28
C PHE A 427 -7.29 7.10 4.64
N PRO A 428 -7.37 8.37 5.09
CA PRO A 428 -6.54 9.43 4.57
C PRO A 428 -5.04 9.12 4.67
N GLU A 429 -4.32 9.37 3.57
CA GLU A 429 -2.87 9.31 3.53
C GLU A 429 -2.29 10.62 4.08
N PHE A 430 -1.10 10.55 4.70
CA PHE A 430 -0.48 11.74 5.28
C PHE A 430 0.06 12.66 4.18
N ASP A 431 -0.65 13.76 3.90
CA ASP A 431 -0.20 14.82 2.99
C ASP A 431 0.99 15.61 3.59
N SER A 432 2.18 15.02 3.49
CA SER A 432 3.40 15.54 4.10
C SER A 432 3.75 16.94 3.59
N TYR A 433 3.68 17.18 2.28
CA TYR A 433 3.93 18.49 1.69
C TYR A 433 2.88 19.53 2.10
N GLY A 434 1.58 19.16 2.08
CA GLY A 434 0.51 20.03 2.54
C GLY A 434 0.63 20.39 4.03
N LYS A 435 1.06 19.45 4.86
CA LYS A 435 1.27 19.67 6.30
C LYS A 435 2.54 20.46 6.61
N ALA A 436 3.63 20.23 5.87
CA ALA A 436 4.87 20.97 6.01
C ALA A 436 4.72 22.43 5.57
N SER A 437 4.01 22.70 4.46
CA SER A 437 3.74 24.07 3.99
C SER A 437 2.83 24.87 4.93
N ASN A 438 1.98 24.21 5.72
CA ASN A 438 1.07 24.82 6.69
C ASN A 438 1.50 24.58 8.14
N LEU A 439 2.80 24.37 8.37
CA LEU A 439 3.31 24.02 9.69
C LEU A 439 3.10 25.17 10.70
N SER A 440 2.63 24.85 11.90
CA SER A 440 2.44 25.85 12.96
C SER A 440 3.76 26.47 13.43
N ALA A 441 3.75 27.77 13.74
CA ALA A 441 4.90 28.51 14.26
C ALA A 441 5.49 27.96 15.58
N ILE A 442 4.71 27.16 16.31
CA ILE A 442 5.15 26.52 17.56
C ILE A 442 5.91 25.21 17.27
N ASN A 443 5.76 24.63 16.07
CA ASN A 443 6.42 23.39 15.72
C ASN A 443 7.95 23.59 15.67
N PRO A 444 8.75 22.66 16.24
CA PRO A 444 10.21 22.77 16.22
C PRO A 444 10.84 22.83 14.83
N LEU A 445 10.15 22.36 13.79
CA LEU A 445 10.63 22.38 12.40
C LEU A 445 10.15 23.63 11.64
N PHE A 446 9.41 24.54 12.28
CA PHE A 446 8.92 25.75 11.63
C PHE A 446 10.08 26.63 11.17
N GLY A 447 9.98 27.12 9.93
CA GLY A 447 10.99 27.95 9.28
C GLY A 447 12.01 27.19 8.43
N LEU A 448 12.00 25.84 8.46
CA LEU A 448 12.75 25.02 7.51
C LEU A 448 12.04 24.95 6.14
N PRO A 449 12.77 24.68 5.05
CA PRO A 449 12.19 24.35 3.75
C PRO A 449 11.21 23.17 3.82
N VAL A 450 10.18 23.18 2.99
CA VAL A 450 9.13 22.14 2.97
C VAL A 450 9.73 20.77 2.69
N GLU A 451 10.64 20.70 1.72
CA GLU A 451 11.34 19.49 1.30
C GLU A 451 12.15 18.90 2.46
N GLU A 452 12.89 19.75 3.19
CA GLU A 452 13.68 19.34 4.36
C GLU A 452 12.78 18.80 5.50
N ILE A 453 11.62 19.43 5.74
CA ILE A 453 10.65 18.94 6.74
C ILE A 453 10.12 17.56 6.35
N VAL A 454 9.76 17.37 5.08
CA VAL A 454 9.26 16.11 4.56
C VAL A 454 10.32 15.01 4.66
N GLU A 455 11.57 15.29 4.30
CA GLU A 455 12.70 14.37 4.44
C GLU A 455 12.95 13.98 5.90
N ILE A 456 12.87 14.93 6.83
CA ILE A 456 12.99 14.66 8.28
C ILE A 456 11.88 13.72 8.75
N TRP A 457 10.63 13.95 8.33
CA TRP A 457 9.52 13.08 8.70
C TRP A 457 9.64 11.69 8.10
N ASP A 458 10.02 11.58 6.83
CA ASP A 458 10.27 10.30 6.15
C ASP A 458 11.39 9.51 6.84
N SER A 459 12.53 10.16 7.13
CA SER A 459 13.66 9.56 7.85
C SER A 459 13.26 9.04 9.24
N ARG A 460 12.52 9.84 10.01
CA ARG A 460 11.98 9.41 11.32
C ARG A 460 10.99 8.25 11.18
N GLY A 461 10.17 8.24 10.13
CA GLY A 461 9.25 7.17 9.83
C GLY A 461 9.98 5.85 9.54
N LYS A 462 11.00 5.90 8.67
CA LYS A 462 11.87 4.77 8.34
C LYS A 462 12.61 4.23 9.56
N GLU A 463 13.18 5.12 10.37
CA GLU A 463 13.84 4.72 11.63
C GLU A 463 12.88 4.01 12.57
N ALA A 464 11.68 4.56 12.78
CA ALA A 464 10.66 3.96 13.63
C ALA A 464 10.19 2.59 13.12
N ALA A 465 9.99 2.45 11.80
CA ALA A 465 9.63 1.19 11.16
C ALA A 465 10.73 0.13 11.35
N ASN A 466 11.99 0.49 11.06
CA ASN A 466 13.14 -0.41 11.23
C ASN A 466 13.30 -0.89 12.68
N GLN A 467 13.12 0.01 13.65
CA GLN A 467 13.14 -0.35 15.08
C GLN A 467 11.99 -1.31 15.44
N GLY A 468 10.80 -1.11 14.86
CA GLY A 468 9.67 -2.03 15.00
C GLY A 468 9.98 -3.41 14.41
N THR A 469 10.45 -3.48 13.17
CA THR A 469 10.84 -4.74 12.51
C THR A 469 11.90 -5.49 13.32
N HIS A 470 12.91 -4.78 13.82
CA HIS A 470 13.94 -5.40 14.64
C HIS A 470 13.38 -5.95 15.97
N LEU A 471 12.46 -5.23 16.62
CA LEU A 471 11.77 -5.73 17.82
C LEU A 471 11.00 -7.03 17.55
N HIS A 472 10.21 -7.09 16.46
CA HIS A 472 9.48 -8.31 16.09
C HIS A 472 10.43 -9.48 15.88
N GLU A 473 11.54 -9.25 15.17
CA GLU A 473 12.57 -10.27 14.97
C GLU A 473 13.15 -10.79 16.30
N GLN A 474 13.42 -9.91 17.28
CA GLN A 474 13.93 -10.34 18.58
C GLN A 474 12.89 -11.13 19.39
N ILE A 475 11.61 -10.74 19.32
CA ILE A 475 10.51 -11.46 19.97
C ILE A 475 10.33 -12.85 19.33
N GLU A 476 10.37 -12.95 18.00
CA GLU A 476 10.32 -14.23 17.28
C GLU A 476 11.47 -15.15 17.74
N ARG A 477 12.70 -14.64 17.73
CA ARG A 477 13.90 -15.38 18.19
C ARG A 477 13.75 -15.87 19.63
N PHE A 478 13.22 -15.04 20.53
CA PHE A 478 12.94 -15.44 21.91
C PHE A 478 11.98 -16.63 21.98
N TYR A 479 10.83 -16.55 21.30
CA TYR A 479 9.84 -17.63 21.32
C TYR A 479 10.38 -18.92 20.68
N LEU A 480 11.22 -18.81 19.66
CA LEU A 480 11.83 -19.95 18.98
C LEU A 480 13.08 -20.51 19.69
N GLY A 481 13.47 -19.95 20.85
CA GLY A 481 14.64 -20.39 21.60
C GLY A 481 15.98 -20.11 20.90
N GLN A 482 15.99 -19.14 19.99
CA GLN A 482 17.19 -18.68 19.29
C GLN A 482 17.91 -17.58 20.06
N GLN A 483 19.13 -17.24 19.64
CA GLN A 483 19.82 -16.07 20.19
C GLN A 483 19.14 -14.77 19.75
N TYR A 484 18.74 -13.96 20.73
CA TYR A 484 18.14 -12.65 20.56
C TYR A 484 18.94 -11.59 21.32
N VAL A 485 18.71 -10.32 21.01
CA VAL A 485 19.25 -9.17 21.73
C VAL A 485 18.12 -8.36 22.37
N ASN A 486 18.40 -7.77 23.54
CA ASN A 486 17.43 -6.92 24.21
C ASN A 486 17.43 -5.53 23.55
N THR A 487 16.37 -5.21 22.81
CA THR A 487 16.08 -3.84 22.39
C THR A 487 15.67 -2.98 23.60
N PRO A 488 15.66 -1.63 23.50
CA PRO A 488 15.32 -0.77 24.64
C PRO A 488 13.98 -1.09 25.31
N GLU A 489 12.98 -1.45 24.51
CA GLU A 489 11.63 -1.82 24.96
C GLU A 489 11.45 -3.31 25.29
N PHE A 490 12.48 -4.16 25.13
CA PHE A 490 12.36 -5.61 25.28
C PHE A 490 12.01 -6.03 26.72
N HIS A 491 12.42 -5.25 27.71
CA HIS A 491 12.06 -5.46 29.11
C HIS A 491 10.53 -5.44 29.35
N LEU A 492 9.77 -4.69 28.54
CA LEU A 492 8.30 -4.65 28.58
C LEU A 492 7.69 -5.96 28.05
N PHE A 493 8.34 -6.57 27.07
CA PHE A 493 7.96 -7.89 26.57
C PHE A 493 8.27 -8.99 27.59
N GLU A 494 9.43 -8.93 28.25
CA GLU A 494 9.76 -9.83 29.37
C GLU A 494 8.73 -9.72 30.51
N GLN A 495 8.28 -8.50 30.83
CA GLN A 495 7.20 -8.26 31.79
C GLN A 495 5.90 -8.95 31.34
N PHE A 496 5.51 -8.82 30.06
CA PHE A 496 4.34 -9.50 29.51
C PHE A 496 4.42 -11.03 29.65
N CYS A 497 5.57 -11.63 29.34
CA CYS A 497 5.78 -13.07 29.49
C CYS A 497 5.68 -13.53 30.95
N ASN A 498 6.24 -12.76 31.89
CA ASN A 498 6.18 -13.05 33.32
C ASN A 498 4.75 -12.99 33.88
N ASP A 499 3.94 -12.03 33.40
CA ASP A 499 2.53 -11.89 33.78
C ASP A 499 1.63 -12.98 33.16
N HIS A 500 2.08 -13.60 32.07
CA HIS A 500 1.33 -14.60 31.31
C HIS A 500 2.11 -15.92 31.13
N PRO A 501 2.54 -16.59 32.22
CA PRO A 501 3.43 -17.75 32.16
C PRO A 501 2.78 -18.99 31.52
N ASN A 502 1.44 -18.97 31.38
CA ASN A 502 0.66 -20.07 30.80
C ASN A 502 0.36 -19.89 29.31
N LEU A 503 0.83 -18.82 28.66
CA LEU A 503 0.66 -18.66 27.22
C LEU A 503 1.41 -19.77 26.48
N LYS A 504 0.71 -20.46 25.59
CA LYS A 504 1.27 -21.53 24.77
C LYS A 504 1.26 -21.10 23.30
N PRO A 505 2.41 -20.65 22.77
CA PRO A 505 2.56 -20.35 21.35
C PRO A 505 2.13 -21.54 20.49
N HIS A 506 1.32 -21.27 19.48
CA HIS A 506 0.93 -22.23 18.46
C HIS A 506 1.71 -21.96 17.16
N ARG A 507 1.74 -20.70 16.72
CA ARG A 507 2.54 -20.22 15.58
C ARG A 507 2.96 -18.76 15.81
N THR A 508 4.10 -18.36 15.24
CA THR A 508 4.63 -16.99 15.24
C THR A 508 5.11 -16.62 13.85
N GLU A 509 5.03 -15.34 13.49
CA GLU A 509 5.31 -14.83 12.14
C GLU A 509 4.60 -15.66 11.05
N TRP A 510 3.35 -16.04 11.34
CA TRP A 510 2.61 -16.97 10.50
C TRP A 510 1.97 -16.24 9.32
N ARG A 511 2.47 -16.56 8.13
CA ARG A 511 1.89 -16.09 6.87
C ARG A 511 0.58 -16.82 6.59
N VAL A 512 -0.49 -16.04 6.47
CA VAL A 512 -1.84 -16.51 6.15
C VAL A 512 -2.39 -15.78 4.93
N PHE A 513 -3.39 -16.35 4.28
CA PHE A 513 -3.98 -15.79 3.07
C PHE A 513 -5.40 -16.30 2.81
N ASP A 514 -6.12 -15.53 2.01
CA ASP A 514 -7.39 -15.90 1.40
C ASP A 514 -7.26 -15.81 -0.12
N GLU A 515 -7.38 -16.96 -0.78
CA GLU A 515 -7.22 -17.11 -2.23
C GLU A 515 -8.42 -16.53 -3.00
N GLU A 516 -9.61 -16.52 -2.38
CA GLU A 516 -10.84 -16.00 -2.99
C GLU A 516 -10.77 -14.48 -3.16
N HIS A 517 -10.23 -13.74 -2.19
CA HIS A 517 -10.03 -12.29 -2.26
C HIS A 517 -8.59 -11.91 -2.59
N HIS A 518 -7.75 -12.92 -2.83
CA HIS A 518 -6.34 -12.80 -3.20
C HIS A 518 -5.53 -11.85 -2.30
N ILE A 519 -5.67 -12.03 -0.98
CA ILE A 519 -5.04 -11.18 0.05
C ILE A 519 -4.21 -12.03 1.01
N ALA A 520 -3.08 -11.49 1.48
CA ALA A 520 -2.18 -12.16 2.40
C ALA A 520 -1.79 -11.27 3.60
N GLY A 521 -1.17 -11.87 4.60
CA GLY A 521 -0.52 -11.12 5.68
C GLY A 521 0.21 -12.04 6.65
N THR A 522 0.90 -11.43 7.60
CA THR A 522 1.67 -12.15 8.62
C THR A 522 1.08 -11.84 9.99
N ILE A 523 0.82 -12.90 10.76
CA ILE A 523 0.35 -12.85 12.14
C ILE A 523 1.55 -13.01 13.06
N ASP A 524 1.80 -12.02 13.92
CA ASP A 524 2.91 -11.99 14.86
C ASP A 524 2.92 -13.21 15.80
N LEU A 525 1.83 -13.46 16.54
CA LEU A 525 1.68 -14.62 17.42
C LEU A 525 0.23 -15.10 17.48
N ILE A 526 0.04 -16.40 17.35
CA ILE A 526 -1.19 -17.11 17.70
C ILE A 526 -0.89 -18.11 18.80
N THR A 527 -1.72 -18.14 19.83
CA THR A 527 -1.60 -19.05 20.97
C THR A 527 -2.81 -19.95 21.08
N LYS A 528 -2.66 -21.11 21.73
CA LYS A 528 -3.75 -22.07 21.94
C LYS A 528 -4.11 -22.15 23.43
N ASN A 529 -5.31 -21.67 23.77
CA ASN A 529 -5.82 -21.66 25.13
C ASN A 529 -7.11 -22.51 25.20
N GLY A 530 -7.01 -23.71 25.78
CA GLY A 530 -8.13 -24.65 25.84
C GLY A 530 -8.58 -25.08 24.44
N ALA A 531 -9.86 -24.84 24.11
CA ALA A 531 -10.46 -25.17 22.81
C ALA A 531 -10.34 -24.05 21.75
N GLY A 532 -9.88 -22.85 22.12
CA GLY A 532 -9.82 -21.68 21.22
C GLY A 532 -8.40 -21.18 20.96
N TYR A 533 -8.28 -20.28 19.98
CA TYR A 533 -7.04 -19.59 19.64
C TYR A 533 -7.12 -18.11 19.97
N GLU A 534 -5.99 -17.53 20.38
CA GLU A 534 -5.89 -16.08 20.64
C GLU A 534 -4.78 -15.47 19.80
N LEU A 535 -5.07 -14.32 19.18
CA LEU A 535 -4.10 -13.55 18.40
C LEU A 535 -3.45 -12.47 19.27
N TYR A 536 -2.15 -12.29 19.09
CA TYR A 536 -1.34 -11.28 19.74
C TYR A 536 -0.50 -10.59 18.67
N ASP A 537 -0.57 -9.26 18.66
CA ASP A 537 0.06 -8.41 17.66
C ASP A 537 0.92 -7.36 18.39
N TRP A 538 2.22 -7.42 18.19
CA TRP A 538 3.21 -6.58 18.86
C TRP A 538 3.20 -5.19 18.23
N LYS A 539 3.23 -4.15 19.05
CA LYS A 539 3.20 -2.78 18.56
C LYS A 539 4.16 -1.86 19.27
N ARG A 540 5.12 -1.36 18.48
CA ARG A 540 6.04 -0.30 18.90
C ARG A 540 5.52 1.09 18.51
N SER A 541 4.55 1.63 19.24
CA SER A 541 3.96 2.94 18.91
C SER A 541 3.40 3.70 20.10
N LYS A 542 3.62 5.03 20.12
CA LYS A 542 2.97 5.97 21.05
C LYS A 542 1.51 6.29 20.70
N LYS A 543 1.05 5.90 19.50
CA LYS A 543 -0.24 6.36 18.93
C LYS A 543 -1.43 5.45 19.23
N ILE A 544 -1.24 4.42 20.06
CA ILE A 544 -2.26 3.39 20.30
C ILE A 544 -2.95 3.60 21.65
N ILE A 545 -2.21 4.02 22.67
CA ILE A 545 -2.67 4.11 24.05
C ILE A 545 -2.47 5.51 24.61
N ASP A 546 -3.50 6.02 25.28
CA ASP A 546 -3.37 7.16 26.16
C ASP A 546 -2.78 6.67 27.48
N VAL A 547 -1.52 7.06 27.75
CA VAL A 547 -0.77 6.54 28.91
C VAL A 547 -1.36 6.95 30.27
N PHE A 548 -2.12 8.06 30.32
CA PHE A 548 -2.72 8.56 31.55
C PHE A 548 -3.95 7.75 31.96
N SER A 549 -4.79 7.42 30.99
CA SER A 549 -6.01 6.63 31.20
C SER A 549 -5.78 5.13 31.06
N GLY A 550 -4.73 4.72 30.33
CA GLY A 550 -4.48 3.34 29.92
C GLY A 550 -5.44 2.82 28.84
N ASN A 551 -6.29 3.69 28.29
CA ASN A 551 -7.29 3.31 27.31
C ASN A 551 -6.76 3.48 25.87
N PRO A 552 -7.30 2.72 24.90
CA PRO A 552 -6.95 2.90 23.50
C PRO A 552 -7.38 4.27 22.96
N ILE A 553 -6.56 4.84 22.07
CA ILE A 553 -6.88 6.07 21.34
C ILE A 553 -7.79 5.70 20.17
N VAL A 554 -9.11 5.79 20.40
CA VAL A 554 -10.14 5.45 19.41
C VAL A 554 -10.62 6.65 18.58
N THR A 555 -10.28 7.87 19.00
CA THR A 555 -10.67 9.12 18.33
C THR A 555 -9.47 9.78 17.65
N ASP A 556 -9.64 10.14 16.37
CA ASP A 556 -8.66 10.92 15.62
C ASP A 556 -8.73 12.39 16.03
N THR A 557 -7.56 13.03 16.17
CA THR A 557 -7.48 14.42 16.63
C THR A 557 -7.99 15.42 15.58
N TRP A 558 -7.97 15.04 14.30
CA TRP A 558 -8.39 15.91 13.20
C TRP A 558 -9.75 15.51 12.61
N GLY A 559 -10.43 14.54 13.22
CA GLY A 559 -11.74 14.06 12.76
C GLY A 559 -11.67 13.27 11.45
N ASN A 560 -10.50 12.74 11.09
CA ASN A 560 -10.37 11.86 9.93
C ASN A 560 -11.10 10.54 10.18
N VAL A 561 -11.78 10.05 9.14
CA VAL A 561 -12.54 8.80 9.16
C VAL A 561 -12.24 7.99 7.91
N GLY A 562 -12.65 6.72 7.91
CA GLY A 562 -12.56 5.88 6.72
C GLY A 562 -13.49 6.33 5.58
N VAL A 563 -13.31 5.79 4.38
CA VAL A 563 -14.21 6.02 3.24
C VAL A 563 -15.26 4.91 3.11
N GLY A 564 -16.30 5.17 2.31
CA GLY A 564 -17.37 4.21 2.06
C GLY A 564 -18.07 3.75 3.36
N GLN A 565 -18.22 2.44 3.54
CA GLN A 565 -18.87 1.88 4.74
C GLN A 565 -17.98 1.92 6.00
N LEU A 566 -16.74 2.42 5.89
CA LEU A 566 -15.86 2.69 7.04
C LEU A 566 -15.93 4.15 7.52
N SER A 567 -16.84 4.96 6.99
CA SER A 567 -17.02 6.38 7.36
C SER A 567 -17.38 6.65 8.82
N THR A 568 -17.78 5.63 9.58
CA THR A 568 -18.00 5.73 11.02
C THR A 568 -16.76 5.38 11.86
N ILE A 569 -15.70 4.86 11.23
CA ILE A 569 -14.46 4.46 11.88
C ILE A 569 -13.47 5.62 11.79
N GLN A 570 -13.00 6.12 12.94
CA GLN A 570 -12.00 7.19 12.97
C GLN A 570 -10.61 6.65 12.62
N ASP A 571 -9.81 7.47 11.94
CA ASP A 571 -8.46 7.12 11.49
C ASP A 571 -7.45 7.17 12.64
N THR A 572 -7.45 6.12 13.48
CA THR A 572 -6.44 5.93 14.52
C THR A 572 -5.66 4.64 14.28
N SER A 573 -4.42 4.59 14.78
CA SER A 573 -3.61 3.37 14.72
C SER A 573 -4.36 2.18 15.34
N TYR A 574 -5.02 2.38 16.48
CA TYR A 574 -5.83 1.34 17.12
C TYR A 574 -6.93 0.82 16.20
N ASN A 575 -7.76 1.69 15.62
CA ASN A 575 -8.86 1.27 14.76
C ASN A 575 -8.37 0.55 13.49
N ARG A 576 -7.25 0.99 12.89
CA ARG A 576 -6.63 0.28 11.76
C ARG A 576 -6.18 -1.13 12.14
N TYR A 577 -5.58 -1.32 13.32
CA TYR A 577 -5.20 -2.65 13.80
C TYR A 577 -6.41 -3.53 14.15
N CYS A 578 -7.52 -2.93 14.62
CA CYS A 578 -8.78 -3.66 14.80
C CYS A 578 -9.28 -4.27 13.48
N LEU A 579 -9.23 -3.50 12.39
CA LEU A 579 -9.58 -4.00 11.06
C LEU A 579 -8.60 -5.08 10.59
N GLN A 580 -7.30 -4.90 10.81
CA GLN A 580 -6.26 -5.87 10.43
C GLN A 580 -6.45 -7.21 11.13
N GLN A 581 -6.60 -7.21 12.45
CA GLN A 581 -6.84 -8.46 13.19
C GLN A 581 -8.20 -9.07 12.84
N SER A 582 -9.22 -8.25 12.54
CA SER A 582 -10.51 -8.76 12.05
C SER A 582 -10.39 -9.49 10.70
N LEU A 583 -9.55 -9.00 9.78
CA LEU A 583 -9.23 -9.73 8.54
C LEU A 583 -8.52 -11.04 8.84
N TYR A 584 -7.49 -11.04 9.69
CA TYR A 584 -6.78 -12.26 10.06
C TYR A 584 -7.69 -13.31 10.72
N LYS A 585 -8.56 -12.88 11.63
CA LYS A 585 -9.57 -13.76 12.22
C LYS A 585 -10.51 -14.35 11.17
N TYR A 586 -11.03 -13.53 10.25
CA TYR A 586 -11.87 -14.02 9.15
C TYR A 586 -11.14 -15.08 8.31
N ILE A 587 -9.88 -14.80 7.92
CA ILE A 587 -9.06 -15.72 7.11
C ILE A 587 -8.82 -17.04 7.85
N LEU A 588 -8.45 -16.98 9.14
CA LEU A 588 -8.18 -18.17 9.94
C LEU A 588 -9.42 -19.04 10.15
N GLU A 589 -10.57 -18.42 10.44
CA GLU A 589 -11.83 -19.14 10.66
C GLU A 589 -12.34 -19.78 9.36
N LYS A 590 -12.21 -19.07 8.24
CA LYS A 590 -12.69 -19.54 6.93
C LYS A 590 -11.75 -20.58 6.28
N ASN A 591 -10.44 -20.30 6.23
CA ASN A 591 -9.51 -21.04 5.37
C ASN A 591 -8.56 -21.97 6.14
N TYR A 592 -8.46 -21.81 7.46
CA TYR A 592 -7.57 -22.61 8.32
C TYR A 592 -8.31 -23.43 9.38
N GLY A 593 -9.65 -23.30 9.47
CA GLY A 593 -10.48 -24.06 10.40
C GLY A 593 -10.18 -23.77 11.88
N LEU A 594 -9.60 -22.61 12.19
CA LEU A 594 -9.25 -22.22 13.57
C LEU A 594 -10.28 -21.23 14.12
N THR A 595 -10.87 -21.53 15.28
CA THR A 595 -11.75 -20.59 15.99
C THR A 595 -10.95 -19.63 16.86
N VAL A 596 -11.01 -18.34 16.54
CA VAL A 596 -10.28 -17.30 17.28
C VAL A 596 -11.18 -16.71 18.36
N SER A 597 -10.88 -17.00 19.63
CA SER A 597 -11.67 -16.52 20.77
C SER A 597 -11.41 -15.04 21.08
N LYS A 598 -10.15 -14.62 21.06
CA LYS A 598 -9.75 -13.24 21.40
C LYS A 598 -8.58 -12.75 20.55
N MET A 599 -8.46 -11.44 20.48
CA MET A 599 -7.44 -10.73 19.71
C MET A 599 -6.88 -9.62 20.59
N PHE A 600 -5.57 -9.45 20.62
CA PHE A 600 -4.90 -8.47 21.48
C PHE A 600 -3.83 -7.69 20.73
N LEU A 601 -3.69 -6.41 21.05
CA LEU A 601 -2.48 -5.63 20.80
C LEU A 601 -1.63 -5.61 22.06
N ILE A 602 -0.34 -5.85 21.92
CA ILE A 602 0.64 -5.68 22.98
C ILE A 602 1.52 -4.50 22.64
N VAL A 603 1.29 -3.38 23.33
CA VAL A 603 1.99 -2.12 23.06
C VAL A 603 3.27 -2.06 23.89
N LEU A 604 4.39 -2.00 23.19
CA LEU A 604 5.75 -2.02 23.72
C LEU A 604 6.47 -0.75 23.26
N TYR A 605 6.59 0.26 24.11
CA TYR A 605 7.24 1.50 23.74
C TYR A 605 8.34 1.88 24.75
N PRO A 606 9.56 2.25 24.32
CA PRO A 606 10.71 2.45 25.21
C PRO A 606 10.48 3.40 26.39
N ASP A 607 9.65 4.43 26.17
CA ASP A 607 9.38 5.47 27.15
C ASP A 607 8.29 5.09 28.17
N TYR A 608 7.69 3.91 28.04
CA TYR A 608 6.63 3.45 28.94
C TYR A 608 7.22 2.68 30.12
N ASP A 609 6.55 2.78 31.27
CA ASP A 609 6.92 2.08 32.51
C ASP A 609 6.38 0.64 32.56
N ARG A 610 5.42 0.31 31.70
CA ARG A 610 4.81 -1.01 31.56
C ARG A 610 4.34 -1.26 30.11
N TYR A 611 4.17 -2.54 29.76
CA TYR A 611 3.43 -2.88 28.54
C TYR A 611 1.93 -2.58 28.71
N TYR A 612 1.23 -2.41 27.60
CA TYR A 612 -0.23 -2.37 27.59
C TYR A 612 -0.78 -3.53 26.75
N LYS A 613 -1.60 -4.37 27.38
CA LYS A 613 -2.38 -5.41 26.70
C LYS A 613 -3.78 -4.90 26.42
N VAL A 614 -4.15 -4.84 25.15
CA VAL A 614 -5.39 -4.23 24.68
C VAL A 614 -6.21 -5.26 23.94
N GLU A 615 -7.42 -5.55 24.41
CA GLU A 615 -8.34 -6.43 23.69
C GLU A 615 -8.93 -5.73 22.47
N VAL A 616 -8.96 -6.44 21.35
CA VAL A 616 -9.39 -5.93 20.04
C VAL A 616 -10.76 -6.53 19.68
N PRO A 617 -11.77 -5.70 19.33
CA PRO A 617 -13.07 -6.21 18.91
C PRO A 617 -13.02 -6.83 17.51
N TYR A 618 -13.83 -7.86 17.28
CA TYR A 618 -14.02 -8.41 15.94
C TYR A 618 -15.03 -7.57 15.14
N MET A 619 -14.54 -6.83 14.15
CA MET A 619 -15.33 -5.99 13.25
C MET A 619 -15.70 -6.77 11.98
N LYS A 620 -16.46 -7.87 12.13
CA LYS A 620 -16.77 -8.81 11.04
C LYS A 620 -17.36 -8.14 9.80
N ASP A 621 -18.37 -7.30 9.98
CA ASP A 621 -19.05 -6.59 8.90
C ASP A 621 -18.09 -5.66 8.13
N LYS A 622 -17.14 -5.04 8.83
CA LYS A 622 -16.12 -4.19 8.21
C LYS A 622 -15.07 -5.00 7.46
N ALA A 623 -14.64 -6.13 8.02
CA ALA A 623 -13.74 -7.06 7.35
C ALA A 623 -14.36 -7.62 6.06
N GLU A 624 -15.62 -8.07 6.11
CA GLU A 624 -16.36 -8.53 4.93
C GLU A 624 -16.54 -7.42 3.90
N TYR A 625 -16.83 -6.19 4.33
CA TYR A 625 -16.90 -5.04 3.42
C TYR A 625 -15.56 -4.79 2.71
N ILE A 626 -14.44 -4.78 3.46
CA ILE A 626 -13.10 -4.60 2.89
C ILE A 626 -12.83 -5.67 1.82
N LEU A 627 -13.09 -6.94 2.15
CA LEU A 627 -12.87 -8.07 1.25
C LEU A 627 -13.71 -7.98 -0.03
N LYS A 628 -14.98 -7.55 0.08
CA LYS A 628 -15.86 -7.35 -1.09
C LYS A 628 -15.40 -6.26 -2.06
N THR A 629 -14.50 -5.38 -1.63
CA THR A 629 -13.97 -4.32 -2.51
C THR A 629 -12.77 -4.76 -3.35
N LEU A 630 -12.28 -5.99 -3.14
CA LEU A 630 -11.20 -6.64 -3.89
C LEU A 630 -11.77 -7.45 -5.08
#